data_AF-A0AAE4ANT5-F1
#
_entry.id   AF-A0AAE4ANT5-F1
#
_cell.length_a   1.000
_cell.length_b   1.000
_cell.length_c   1.000
_cell.angle_alpha   90.00
_cell.angle_beta   90.00
_cell.angle_gamma   90.00
#
_symmetry.space_group_name_H-M   'P 1'
#
loop_
_entity.id
_entity.type
_entity.pdbx_description
1 polymer ?
#
loop_
_entity_poly.entity_id
_entity_poly.type
_entity_poly.pdbx_seq_one_letter_code
_entity_poly.pdbx_strand_id
1 'polypeptide(L)'
;MKSAFELAMERLGGDTKQYSNEQKEQLADIDKLYDAKIAQAKFAAVDRLKKAGNDPAQQEQIQNDLTVEVRSLEERRDHKKEELRQQFNN
;
A
#
# COMPACT_ATOMS: atom_id res chain seq x y z
N MET A 1 -24.82 18.62 16.00
CA MET A 1 -25.43 17.76 14.95
C MET A 1 -24.38 16.74 14.56
N LYS A 2 -24.64 15.44 14.68
CA LYS A 2 -23.71 14.38 14.23
C LYS A 2 -23.69 14.36 12.70
N SER A 3 -22.53 14.09 12.10
CA SER A 3 -22.42 14.01 10.63
C SER A 3 -23.02 12.70 10.11
N ALA A 4 -23.46 12.69 8.84
CA ALA A 4 -24.02 11.50 8.21
C ALA A 4 -23.03 10.31 8.19
N PHE A 5 -21.71 10.61 8.18
CA PHE A 5 -20.65 9.62 8.26
C PHE A 5 -20.58 8.95 9.65
N GLU A 6 -20.72 9.74 10.71
CA GLU A 6 -20.74 9.24 12.09
C GLU A 6 -21.98 8.36 12.33
N LEU A 7 -23.13 8.75 11.78
CA LEU A 7 -24.37 7.98 11.87
C LEU A 7 -24.31 6.65 11.10
N ALA A 8 -23.63 6.64 9.94
CA ALA A 8 -23.44 5.43 9.14
C ALA A 8 -22.49 4.42 9.84
N MET A 9 -21.47 4.93 10.51
CA MET A 9 -20.53 4.12 11.31
C MET A 9 -21.18 3.55 12.57
N GLU A 10 -22.00 4.34 13.27
CA GLU A 10 -22.76 3.92 14.47
C GLU A 10 -23.76 2.79 14.14
N ARG A 11 -24.34 2.80 12.93
CA ARG A 11 -25.25 1.74 12.43
C ARG A 11 -24.54 0.46 12.01
N LEU A 12 -23.24 0.50 11.68
CA LEU A 12 -22.46 -0.66 11.26
C LEU A 12 -21.85 -1.45 12.43
N GLY A 13 -22.11 -1.03 13.69
CA GLY A 13 -21.68 -1.75 14.89
C GLY A 13 -20.15 -1.80 15.11
N GLY A 14 -19.39 -0.96 14.40
CA GLY A 14 -17.94 -0.89 14.55
C GLY A 14 -17.56 0.22 15.51
N ASP A 15 -16.88 -0.10 16.60
CA ASP A 15 -16.07 0.85 17.35
C ASP A 15 -15.11 1.51 16.35
N THR A 16 -15.41 2.74 15.92
CA THR A 16 -14.52 3.47 15.02
C THR A 16 -13.32 3.87 15.87
N LYS A 17 -12.25 3.06 15.84
CA LYS A 17 -10.99 3.45 16.47
C LYS A 17 -10.55 4.78 15.87
N GLN A 18 -10.73 5.84 16.67
CA GLN A 18 -10.31 7.18 16.31
C GLN A 18 -8.81 7.27 16.58
N TYR A 19 -8.02 7.25 15.52
CA TYR A 19 -6.59 7.49 15.63
C TYR A 19 -6.32 8.99 15.83
N SER A 20 -5.32 9.31 16.66
CA SER A 20 -4.80 10.67 16.79
C SER A 20 -4.19 11.16 15.46
N ASN A 21 -3.94 12.46 15.33
CA ASN A 21 -3.30 13.00 14.14
C ASN A 21 -1.89 12.41 13.96
N GLU A 22 -1.15 12.21 15.06
CA GLU A 22 0.17 11.58 15.04
C GLU A 22 0.11 10.12 14.58
N GLN A 23 -0.87 9.35 15.07
CA GLN A 23 -1.07 7.96 14.65
C GLN A 23 -1.46 7.84 13.16
N LYS A 24 -2.29 8.78 12.67
CA LYS A 24 -2.63 8.88 11.25
C LYS A 24 -1.41 9.23 10.39
N GLU A 25 -0.56 10.15 10.85
CA GLU A 25 0.67 10.51 10.14
C GLU A 25 1.63 9.31 10.06
N GLN A 26 1.80 8.55 11.15
CA GLN A 26 2.64 7.35 11.14
C GLN A 26 2.13 6.28 10.15
N LEU A 27 0.81 6.11 10.03
CA LEU A 27 0.23 5.22 9.01
C LEU A 27 0.47 5.77 7.59
N ALA A 28 0.31 7.08 7.39
CA ALA A 28 0.55 7.72 6.11
C ALA A 28 2.02 7.64 5.69
N ASP A 29 2.96 7.70 6.63
CA ASP A 29 4.39 7.55 6.35
C ASP A 29 4.73 6.14 5.86
N ILE A 30 4.05 5.11 6.37
CA ILE A 30 4.16 3.76 5.81
C ILE A 30 3.65 3.74 4.37
N ASP A 31 2.48 4.34 4.10
CA ASP A 31 1.94 4.39 2.74
C ASP A 31 2.91 5.10 1.78
N LYS A 32 3.40 6.30 2.14
CA LYS A 32 4.40 7.06 1.35
C LYS A 32 5.66 6.23 1.07
N LEU A 33 6.17 5.50 2.07
CA LEU A 33 7.37 4.66 1.92
C LEU A 33 7.15 3.54 0.91
N TYR A 34 6.02 2.84 0.98
CA TYR A 34 5.74 1.73 0.07
C TYR A 34 5.35 2.21 -1.32
N ASP A 35 4.65 3.34 -1.44
CA ASP A 35 4.35 3.97 -2.72
C ASP A 35 5.65 4.36 -3.45
N ALA A 36 6.64 4.90 -2.73
CA ALA A 36 7.96 5.18 -3.29
C ALA A 36 8.68 3.91 -3.79
N LYS A 37 8.61 2.81 -3.04
CA LYS A 37 9.18 1.52 -3.46
C LYS A 37 8.49 0.94 -4.68
N ILE A 38 7.15 1.01 -4.74
CA ILE A 38 6.37 0.56 -5.89
C ILE A 38 6.71 1.41 -7.13
N ALA A 39 6.82 2.72 -6.98
CA ALA A 39 7.24 3.60 -8.05
C ALA A 39 8.64 3.24 -8.57
N GLN A 40 9.60 3.00 -7.65
CA GLN A 40 10.95 2.57 -8.01
C GLN A 40 10.94 1.24 -8.79
N ALA A 41 10.17 0.24 -8.34
CA ALA A 41 10.03 -1.04 -9.03
C ALA A 41 9.47 -0.87 -10.44
N LYS A 42 8.43 -0.02 -10.60
CA LYS A 42 7.86 0.31 -11.91
C LYS A 42 8.87 0.99 -12.83
N PHE A 43 9.64 1.96 -12.34
CA PHE A 43 10.69 2.61 -13.15
C PHE A 43 11.77 1.62 -13.58
N ALA A 44 12.24 0.76 -12.67
CA ALA A 44 13.21 -0.27 -12.99
C ALA A 44 12.69 -1.26 -14.04
N ALA A 45 11.41 -1.67 -13.95
CA ALA A 45 10.78 -2.54 -14.93
C ALA A 45 10.66 -1.86 -16.31
N VAL A 46 10.30 -0.57 -16.36
CA VAL A 46 10.28 0.21 -17.61
C VAL A 46 11.66 0.23 -18.25
N ASP A 47 12.72 0.44 -17.49
CA ASP A 47 14.09 0.44 -18.02
C ASP A 47 14.54 -0.95 -18.50
N ARG A 48 14.08 -2.02 -17.85
CA ARG A 48 14.29 -3.40 -18.33
C ARG A 48 13.52 -3.68 -19.62
N LEU A 49 12.26 -3.24 -19.72
CA LEU A 49 11.44 -3.39 -20.93
C LEU A 49 12.06 -2.68 -22.13
N LYS A 50 12.60 -1.47 -21.94
CA LYS A 50 13.34 -0.76 -23.00
C LYS A 50 14.54 -1.57 -23.51
N LYS A 51 15.26 -2.25 -22.60
CA LYS A 51 16.42 -3.09 -22.94
C LYS A 51 16.02 -4.41 -23.61
N ALA A 52 14.84 -4.96 -23.28
CA ALA A 52 14.32 -6.18 -23.89
C ALA A 52 13.96 -6.02 -25.37
N GLY A 53 13.77 -4.78 -25.85
CA GLY A 53 13.48 -4.52 -27.25
C GLY A 53 12.17 -5.19 -27.68
N ASN A 54 12.21 -5.99 -28.76
CA ASN A 54 11.04 -6.70 -29.29
C ASN A 54 10.97 -8.18 -28.88
N ASP A 55 11.68 -8.61 -27.83
CA ASP A 55 11.60 -9.99 -27.32
C ASP A 55 10.33 -10.16 -26.46
N PRO A 56 9.28 -10.84 -26.96
CA PRO A 56 8.00 -10.93 -26.25
C PRO A 56 8.10 -11.77 -24.98
N ALA A 57 8.94 -12.82 -24.99
CA ALA A 57 9.10 -13.71 -23.84
C ALA A 57 9.80 -12.98 -22.69
N GLN A 58 10.83 -12.19 -23.02
CA GLN A 58 11.52 -11.38 -22.01
C GLN A 58 10.62 -10.25 -21.47
N GLN A 59 9.82 -9.61 -22.32
CA GLN A 59 8.87 -8.59 -21.89
C GLN A 59 7.79 -9.17 -20.95
N GLU A 60 7.23 -10.33 -21.28
CA GLU A 60 6.25 -11.03 -20.45
C GLU A 60 6.86 -11.38 -19.08
N GLN A 61 8.08 -11.91 -19.07
CA GLN A 61 8.79 -12.21 -17.83
C GLN A 61 8.95 -10.96 -16.94
N ILE A 62 9.36 -9.83 -17.52
CA ILE A 62 9.52 -8.57 -16.77
C ILE A 62 8.19 -8.09 -16.18
N GLN A 63 7.08 -8.25 -16.90
CA GLN A 63 5.75 -7.88 -16.41
C GLN A 63 5.27 -8.79 -15.27
N ASN A 64 5.52 -10.10 -15.39
CA ASN A 64 5.20 -11.07 -14.36
C ASN A 64 6.01 -10.80 -13.08
N ASP A 65 7.32 -10.57 -13.22
CA ASP A 65 8.20 -10.23 -12.10
C ASP A 65 7.74 -8.94 -11.40
N LEU A 66 7.41 -7.90 -12.15
CA LEU A 66 6.88 -6.65 -11.60
C LEU A 66 5.56 -6.88 -10.85
N THR A 67 4.68 -7.72 -11.37
CA THR A 67 3.38 -8.03 -10.74
C THR A 67 3.58 -8.70 -9.39
N VAL A 68 4.48 -9.70 -9.32
CA VAL A 68 4.82 -10.38 -8.05
C VAL A 68 5.47 -9.42 -7.07
N GLU A 69 6.41 -8.58 -7.53
CA GLU A 69 7.11 -7.61 -6.68
C GLU A 69 6.13 -6.58 -6.09
N VAL A 70 5.27 -5.98 -6.91
CA VAL A 70 4.27 -5.00 -6.45
C VAL A 70 3.32 -5.63 -5.43
N ARG A 71 2.81 -6.83 -5.70
CA ARG A 71 1.95 -7.54 -4.76
C ARG A 71 2.64 -7.78 -3.42
N SER A 72 3.90 -8.21 -3.44
CA SER A 72 4.67 -8.42 -2.20
C SER A 72 4.88 -7.11 -1.43
N LEU A 73 5.10 -5.99 -2.12
CA LEU A 73 5.22 -4.67 -1.49
C LEU A 73 3.89 -4.22 -0.85
N GLU A 74 2.76 -4.46 -1.51
CA GLU A 74 1.43 -4.15 -0.96
C GLU A 74 1.11 -5.00 0.28
N GLU A 75 1.37 -6.30 0.23
CA GLU A 75 1.19 -7.21 1.37
C GLU A 75 2.05 -6.77 2.58
N ARG A 76 3.31 -6.38 2.33
CA ARG A 76 4.21 -5.85 3.38
C ARG A 76 3.75 -4.50 3.92
N ARG A 77 3.21 -3.62 3.07
CA ARG A 77 2.62 -2.34 3.49
C ARG A 77 1.48 -2.57 4.46
N ASP A 78 0.58 -3.49 4.11
CA ASP A 78 -0.60 -3.78 4.92
C ASP A 78 -0.23 -4.46 6.23
N HIS A 79 0.69 -5.42 6.21
CA HIS A 79 1.24 -6.03 7.42
C HIS A 79 1.86 -4.99 8.36
N LYS A 80 2.66 -4.06 7.81
CA LYS A 80 3.31 -3.03 8.61
C LYS A 80 2.31 -2.05 9.24
N LYS A 81 1.26 -1.67 8.50
CA LYS A 81 0.17 -0.85 9.05
C LYS A 81 -0.60 -1.58 10.14
N GLU A 82 -0.78 -2.89 10.00
CA GLU A 82 -1.47 -3.69 11.01
C GLU A 82 -0.65 -3.86 12.29
N GLU A 83 0.66 -4.15 12.18
CA GLU A 83 1.58 -4.12 13.33
C GLU A 83 1.50 -2.78 14.07
N LEU A 84 1.51 -1.67 13.33
CA LEU A 84 1.44 -0.33 13.91
C LEU A 84 0.09 -0.08 14.59
N ARG A 85 -1.02 -0.52 13.98
CA ARG A 85 -2.35 -0.46 14.60
C ARG A 85 -2.46 -1.29 15.87
N GLN A 86 -1.77 -2.43 15.95
CA GLN A 86 -1.71 -3.23 17.17
C GLN A 86 -0.95 -2.49 18.28
N GLN A 87 0.15 -1.80 17.93
CA GLN A 87 0.90 -0.97 18.88
C GLN A 87 0.09 0.21 19.42
N PHE A 88 -0.84 0.77 18.64
CA PHE A 88 -1.72 1.84 19.12
C PHE A 88 -2.73 1.41 20.18
N ASN A 89 -2.98 0.10 20.31
CA ASN A 89 -3.97 -0.46 21.22
C ASN A 89 -3.34 -1.04 22.51
N ASN A 90 -2.02 -1.06 22.60
CA ASN A 90 -1.26 -1.41 23.80
C ASN A 90 -0.86 -0.15 24.56
#